data_AF-A0A7X7Z154-F1
#
_entry.id   AF-A0A7X7Z154-F1
#
_cell.length_a   1.000
_cell.length_b   1.000
_cell.length_c   1.000
_cell.angle_alpha   90.00
_cell.angle_beta   90.00
_cell.angle_gamma   90.00
#
_symmetry.space_group_name_H-M   'P 1'
#
loop_
_entity.id
_entity.type
_entity.pdbx_description
1 polymer ?
#
loop_
_entity_poly.entity_id
_entity_poly.type
_entity_poly.pdbx_seq_one_letter_code
_entity_poly.pdbx_strand_id
1 'polypeptide(L)'
;MSLYDHQTLKIQPAVSSAPGAGGEARRQDCAVVIKTTHGILLVAADGHDLSGQGGRTARLVVDAVDKHYHAWNGQGPRKMLVDAFGLANAALRQAAAEQQLGTPAVSLVLLHYQEGMVRIAHAGRCRAYRQRNYVIDQLTEDHVAPDQPDDGFPTRAVGLYPIIEVDVSDAHFIQPGETYLLCTDGLYRSLSDIEIGRQAMNGEPEAAGETLVRQAIARSGPASVSLAMIKFTQPQGQKLSAAVTPTPTIEHAHGRIPWTPIPWRDLGFWWKVRLAALGVLAAWFIVLLILWWGFGWGGLALAAPAGPLATAGAAIAGRLERGAPPPDDEAAS
;
A
#
# COMPACT_ATOMS: atom_id res chain seq x y z
N MET A 1 -17.58 -12.24 15.60
CA MET A 1 -17.54 -12.11 17.08
C MET A 1 -16.08 -11.96 17.45
N SER A 2 -15.64 -10.74 17.79
CA SER A 2 -14.23 -10.47 18.09
C SER A 2 -13.82 -11.21 19.36
N LEU A 3 -12.70 -11.93 19.32
CA LEU A 3 -12.13 -12.65 20.47
C LEU A 3 -11.48 -11.71 21.50
N TYR A 4 -11.44 -10.40 21.24
CA TYR A 4 -10.75 -9.41 22.07
C TYR A 4 -11.74 -8.38 22.63
N ASP A 5 -11.68 -8.19 23.95
CA ASP A 5 -12.34 -7.10 24.64
C ASP A 5 -11.61 -5.79 24.32
N HIS A 6 -12.10 -5.06 23.32
CA HIS A 6 -11.56 -3.79 22.88
C HIS A 6 -11.65 -2.70 23.97
N GLN A 7 -12.47 -2.87 25.01
CA GLN A 7 -12.52 -1.96 26.15
C GLN A 7 -11.24 -2.03 27.01
N THR A 8 -10.45 -3.10 26.87
CA THR A 8 -9.20 -3.29 27.62
C THR A 8 -7.96 -2.79 26.89
N LEU A 9 -8.05 -2.39 25.62
CA LEU A 9 -6.86 -1.98 24.88
C LEU A 9 -6.42 -0.57 25.25
N LYS A 10 -5.11 -0.40 25.42
CA LYS A 10 -4.46 0.90 25.52
C LYS A 10 -4.41 1.49 24.11
N ILE A 11 -5.09 2.62 23.92
CA ILE A 11 -5.20 3.33 22.65
C ILE A 11 -4.31 4.57 22.70
N GLN A 12 -3.33 4.63 21.80
CA GLN A 12 -2.29 5.66 21.85
C GLN A 12 -2.18 6.37 20.50
N PRO A 13 -2.91 7.48 20.30
CA PRO A 13 -2.74 8.31 19.14
C PRO A 13 -1.61 9.33 19.33
N ALA A 14 -0.90 9.65 18.26
CA ALA A 14 0.16 10.64 18.21
C ALA A 14 0.16 11.37 16.86
N VAL A 15 0.72 12.57 16.83
CA VAL A 15 0.93 13.38 15.63
C VAL A 15 2.37 13.84 15.62
N SER A 16 3.00 13.84 14.45
CA SER A 16 4.34 14.39 14.26
C SER A 16 4.40 15.13 12.94
N SER A 17 5.07 16.27 12.91
CA SER A 17 5.22 17.03 11.67
C SER A 17 6.47 17.90 11.65
N ALA A 18 6.96 18.23 10.47
CA ALA A 18 8.01 19.20 10.25
C ALA A 18 7.82 19.94 8.91
N PRO A 19 8.14 21.24 8.84
CA PRO A 19 7.86 22.07 7.67
C PRO A 19 8.88 21.92 6.52
N GLY A 20 9.91 21.07 6.64
CA GLY A 20 10.99 20.99 5.65
C GLY A 20 12.01 22.12 5.77
N ALA A 21 13.06 22.07 4.93
CA ALA A 21 14.09 23.12 4.87
C ALA A 21 13.55 24.50 4.47
N GLY A 22 12.34 24.56 3.90
CA GLY A 22 11.64 25.80 3.57
C GLY A 22 11.05 26.56 4.77
N GLY A 23 11.00 25.93 5.95
CA GLY A 23 10.42 26.52 7.16
C GLY A 23 8.90 26.62 7.12
N GLU A 24 8.29 27.03 8.24
CA GLU A 24 6.82 27.01 8.42
C GLU A 24 6.06 27.85 7.37
N ALA A 25 6.71 28.89 6.83
CA ALA A 25 6.14 29.73 5.77
C ALA A 25 5.90 28.97 4.45
N ARG A 26 6.62 27.87 4.20
CA ARG A 26 6.49 27.04 3.00
C ARG A 26 5.81 25.70 3.26
N ARG A 27 5.36 25.45 4.49
CA ARG A 27 4.67 24.21 4.84
C ARG A 27 3.37 24.08 4.07
N GLN A 28 3.13 22.91 3.47
CA GLN A 28 1.94 22.64 2.66
C GLN A 28 1.00 21.60 3.26
N ASP A 29 1.44 20.92 4.31
CA ASP A 29 0.70 19.84 4.94
C ASP A 29 0.22 20.15 6.36
N CYS A 30 -0.71 19.31 6.82
CA CYS A 30 -1.23 19.33 8.17
C CYS A 30 -1.63 17.90 8.59
N ALA A 31 -1.38 17.53 9.83
CA ALA A 31 -1.95 16.32 10.43
C ALA A 31 -2.44 16.64 11.84
N VAL A 32 -3.57 16.05 12.23
CA VAL A 32 -4.16 16.23 13.56
C VAL A 32 -4.79 14.95 14.08
N VAL A 33 -4.95 14.88 15.40
CA VAL A 33 -5.76 13.87 16.10
C VAL A 33 -6.86 14.61 16.84
N ILE A 34 -8.11 14.28 16.52
CA ILE A 34 -9.30 14.88 17.11
C ILE A 34 -9.98 13.80 17.97
N LYS A 35 -10.24 14.12 19.23
CA LYS A 35 -10.87 13.20 20.19
C LYS A 35 -12.21 13.75 20.63
N THR A 36 -13.24 12.92 20.54
CA THR A 36 -14.58 13.22 21.06
C THR A 36 -15.08 12.07 21.92
N THR A 37 -16.26 12.21 22.51
CA THR A 37 -16.96 11.11 23.17
C THR A 37 -17.39 10.01 22.20
N HIS A 38 -17.38 10.27 20.89
CA HIS A 38 -17.84 9.36 19.84
C HIS A 38 -16.72 8.58 19.16
N GLY A 39 -15.45 8.90 19.45
CA GLY A 39 -14.32 8.21 18.86
C GLY A 39 -13.07 9.08 18.72
N ILE A 40 -12.10 8.55 18.00
CA ILE A 40 -10.85 9.24 17.65
C ILE A 40 -10.77 9.35 16.13
N LEU A 41 -10.58 10.57 15.63
CA LEU A 41 -10.37 10.85 14.22
C LEU A 41 -8.92 11.29 14.00
N LEU A 42 -8.19 10.55 13.18
CA LEU A 42 -6.90 10.96 12.65
C LEU A 42 -7.14 11.62 11.29
N VAL A 43 -6.41 12.70 11.03
CA VAL A 43 -6.50 13.48 9.80
C VAL A 43 -5.09 13.74 9.30
N ALA A 44 -4.86 13.50 8.01
CA ALA A 44 -3.70 14.04 7.30
C ALA A 44 -4.16 14.70 6.01
N ALA A 45 -3.68 15.91 5.77
CA ALA A 45 -4.03 16.76 4.65
C ALA A 45 -2.76 17.35 4.01
N ASP A 46 -2.74 17.42 2.70
CA ASP A 46 -1.61 17.93 1.92
C ASP A 46 -2.12 18.84 0.80
N GLY A 47 -1.74 20.11 0.86
CA GLY A 47 -2.20 21.15 -0.05
C GLY A 47 -1.34 21.23 -1.31
N HIS A 48 -1.95 20.91 -2.44
CA HIS A 48 -1.42 21.02 -3.79
C HIS A 48 -1.91 22.33 -4.40
N ASP A 49 -1.09 23.37 -4.45
CA ASP A 49 -1.41 24.53 -5.27
C ASP A 49 -0.18 25.21 -5.88
N LEU A 50 -0.39 25.77 -7.07
CA LEU A 50 0.60 26.57 -7.79
C LEU A 50 0.72 28.01 -7.22
N SER A 51 -0.11 28.35 -6.23
CA SER A 51 -0.20 29.68 -5.64
C SER A 51 0.71 29.88 -4.43
N GLY A 52 1.33 28.79 -3.93
CA GLY A 52 2.15 28.80 -2.72
C GLY A 52 1.35 28.84 -1.41
N GLN A 53 0.04 28.56 -1.46
CA GLN A 53 -0.88 28.64 -0.31
C GLN A 53 -1.31 27.26 0.23
N GLY A 54 -0.61 26.19 -0.16
CA GLY A 54 -0.98 24.81 0.20
C GLY A 54 -1.19 24.60 1.70
N GLY A 55 -0.36 25.23 2.54
CA GLY A 55 -0.51 25.11 3.99
C GLY A 55 -1.74 25.80 4.55
N ARG A 56 -2.23 26.87 3.89
CA ARG A 56 -3.47 27.55 4.26
C ARG A 56 -4.67 26.71 3.83
N THR A 57 -4.65 26.15 2.63
CA THR A 57 -5.74 25.31 2.11
C THR A 57 -5.87 24.00 2.89
N ALA A 58 -4.75 23.34 3.21
CA ALA A 58 -4.74 22.14 4.05
C ALA A 58 -5.32 22.42 5.45
N ARG A 59 -4.91 23.51 6.11
CA ARG A 59 -5.45 23.91 7.42
C ARG A 59 -6.95 24.20 7.37
N LEU A 60 -7.43 24.94 6.35
CA LEU A 60 -8.85 25.21 6.18
C LEU A 60 -9.68 23.93 6.03
N VAL A 61 -9.17 22.94 5.27
CA VAL A 61 -9.81 21.63 5.13
C VAL A 61 -9.86 20.90 6.46
N VAL A 62 -8.76 20.88 7.22
CA VAL A 62 -8.70 20.26 8.55
C VAL A 62 -9.68 20.94 9.51
N ASP A 63 -9.77 22.27 9.52
CA ASP A 63 -10.70 23.03 10.38
C ASP A 63 -12.16 22.71 10.05
N ALA A 64 -12.50 22.54 8.76
CA ALA A 64 -13.84 22.16 8.34
C ALA A 64 -14.19 20.73 8.79
N VAL A 65 -13.24 19.79 8.69
CA VAL A 65 -13.38 18.42 9.19
C VAL A 65 -13.56 18.41 10.71
N ASP A 66 -12.73 19.16 11.43
CA ASP A 66 -12.76 19.27 12.89
C ASP A 66 -14.12 19.78 13.38
N LYS A 67 -14.59 20.90 12.83
CA LYS A 67 -15.90 21.46 13.13
C LYS A 67 -17.03 20.46 12.88
N HIS A 68 -17.00 19.74 11.77
CA HIS A 68 -18.02 18.74 11.46
C HIS A 68 -17.98 17.57 12.45
N TYR A 69 -16.80 17.05 12.77
CA TYR A 69 -16.64 15.92 13.67
C TYR A 69 -17.04 16.25 15.10
N HIS A 70 -16.78 17.49 15.57
CA HIS A 70 -17.25 17.96 16.88
C HIS A 70 -18.77 18.14 16.96
N ALA A 71 -19.43 18.46 15.85
CA ALA A 71 -20.89 18.60 15.78
C ALA A 71 -21.62 17.25 15.55
N TRP A 72 -20.88 16.19 15.22
CA TRP A 72 -21.44 14.88 14.91
C TRP A 72 -21.97 14.18 16.17
N ASN A 73 -23.11 13.51 16.05
CA ASN A 73 -23.83 12.88 17.16
C ASN A 73 -23.41 11.42 17.47
N GLY A 74 -22.37 10.92 16.80
CA GLY A 74 -21.88 9.55 16.97
C GLY A 74 -22.56 8.48 16.12
N GLN A 75 -23.59 8.81 15.32
CA GLN A 75 -24.32 7.84 14.49
C GLN A 75 -23.95 7.89 13.01
N GLY A 76 -23.90 6.72 12.37
CA GLY A 76 -23.61 6.62 10.95
C GLY A 76 -22.19 7.09 10.58
N PRO A 77 -21.13 6.52 11.18
CA PRO A 77 -19.74 6.98 10.99
C PRO A 77 -19.29 6.99 9.52
N ARG A 78 -19.80 6.08 8.69
CA ARG A 78 -19.52 6.09 7.24
C ARG A 78 -20.05 7.36 6.58
N LYS A 79 -21.28 7.77 6.92
CA LYS A 79 -21.88 8.99 6.40
C LYS A 79 -21.15 10.23 6.92
N MET A 80 -20.79 10.24 8.21
CA MET A 80 -19.98 11.33 8.79
C MET A 80 -18.68 11.54 8.00
N LEU A 81 -17.96 10.46 7.67
CA LEU A 81 -16.74 10.58 6.86
C LEU A 81 -17.02 11.21 5.49
N VAL A 82 -18.03 10.75 4.76
CA VAL A 82 -18.39 11.32 3.45
C VAL A 82 -18.82 12.79 3.56
N ASP A 83 -19.63 13.12 4.56
CA ASP A 83 -20.11 14.49 4.80
C ASP A 83 -18.94 15.43 5.17
N ALA A 84 -17.94 14.95 5.93
CA ALA A 84 -16.75 15.71 6.25
C ALA A 84 -15.98 16.16 4.99
N PHE A 85 -15.79 15.26 4.03
CA PHE A 85 -15.17 15.60 2.74
C PHE A 85 -16.03 16.59 1.94
N GLY A 86 -17.35 16.39 1.89
CA GLY A 86 -18.26 17.30 1.18
C GLY A 86 -18.27 18.72 1.75
N LEU A 87 -18.31 18.84 3.08
CA LEU A 87 -18.27 20.13 3.78
C LEU A 87 -16.91 20.82 3.64
N ALA A 88 -15.81 20.07 3.75
CA ALA A 88 -14.48 20.61 3.51
C ALA A 88 -14.30 21.08 2.06
N ASN A 89 -14.86 20.35 1.09
CA ASN A 89 -14.85 20.74 -0.32
C ASN A 89 -15.59 22.06 -0.54
N ALA A 90 -16.80 22.19 0.02
CA ALA A 90 -17.58 23.42 -0.08
C ALA A 90 -16.86 24.61 0.57
N ALA A 91 -16.31 24.43 1.78
CA ALA A 91 -15.58 25.47 2.51
C ALA A 91 -14.35 25.96 1.74
N LEU A 92 -13.54 25.03 1.21
CA LEU A 92 -12.34 25.37 0.46
C LEU A 92 -12.66 26.08 -0.86
N ARG A 93 -13.68 25.63 -1.59
CA ARG A 93 -14.09 26.28 -2.84
C ARG A 93 -14.66 27.67 -2.60
N GLN A 94 -15.42 27.87 -1.53
CA GLN A 94 -15.92 29.17 -1.13
C GLN A 94 -14.76 30.12 -0.82
N ALA A 95 -13.81 29.69 0.03
CA ALA A 95 -12.64 30.50 0.36
C ALA A 95 -11.79 30.81 -0.87
N ALA A 96 -11.63 29.86 -1.79
CA ALA A 96 -10.90 30.08 -3.03
C ALA A 96 -11.56 31.11 -3.96
N ALA A 97 -12.89 31.14 -4.02
CA ALA A 97 -13.63 32.14 -4.77
C ALA A 97 -13.51 33.55 -4.14
N GLU A 98 -13.57 33.65 -2.81
CA GLU A 98 -13.50 34.93 -2.09
C GLU A 98 -12.08 35.51 -2.09
N GLN A 99 -11.06 34.66 -2.01
CA GLN A 99 -9.66 35.07 -1.76
C GLN A 99 -8.76 34.83 -2.98
N GLN A 100 -9.34 34.45 -4.12
CA GLN A 100 -8.64 34.23 -5.39
C GLN A 100 -7.47 33.23 -5.25
N LEU A 101 -7.69 32.12 -4.52
CA LEU A 101 -6.68 31.08 -4.23
C LEU A 101 -6.34 30.17 -5.42
N GLY A 102 -6.64 30.59 -6.65
CA GLY A 102 -6.48 29.76 -7.85
C GLY A 102 -7.37 28.51 -7.82
N THR A 103 -6.83 27.40 -8.33
CA THR A 103 -7.49 26.08 -8.28
C THR A 103 -7.00 25.32 -7.05
N PRO A 104 -7.74 25.33 -5.93
CA PRO A 104 -7.29 24.65 -4.73
C PRO A 104 -7.42 23.13 -4.90
N ALA A 105 -6.41 22.38 -4.46
CA ALA A 105 -6.49 20.94 -4.36
C ALA A 105 -5.82 20.48 -3.06
N VAL A 106 -6.54 19.77 -2.22
CA VAL A 106 -6.01 19.20 -0.98
C VAL A 106 -6.25 17.70 -1.00
N SER A 107 -5.16 16.93 -0.94
CA SER A 107 -5.24 15.50 -0.65
C SER A 107 -5.62 15.34 0.82
N LEU A 108 -6.58 14.47 1.11
CA LEU A 108 -7.11 14.28 2.45
C LEU A 108 -7.30 12.78 2.71
N VAL A 109 -6.82 12.33 3.86
CA VAL A 109 -7.11 11.00 4.41
C VAL A 109 -7.57 11.11 5.85
N LEU A 110 -8.64 10.39 6.17
CA LEU A 110 -9.26 10.31 7.47
C LEU A 110 -9.22 8.86 7.95
N LEU A 111 -8.91 8.66 9.23
CA LEU A 111 -9.11 7.38 9.91
C LEU A 111 -9.93 7.61 11.16
N HIS A 112 -11.09 6.97 11.22
CA HIS A 112 -11.99 7.05 12.37
C HIS A 112 -11.98 5.73 13.14
N TYR A 113 -11.66 5.81 14.42
CA TYR A 113 -11.77 4.74 15.40
C TYR A 113 -12.98 4.98 16.32
N GLN A 114 -13.88 3.99 16.40
CA GLN A 114 -15.02 3.97 17.31
C GLN A 114 -15.32 2.52 17.71
N GLU A 115 -15.43 2.24 19.02
CA GLU A 115 -15.88 0.95 19.56
C GLU A 115 -15.15 -0.28 18.97
N GLY A 116 -13.81 -0.21 18.91
CA GLY A 116 -13.00 -1.32 18.36
C GLY A 116 -13.01 -1.44 16.84
N MET A 117 -13.68 -0.51 16.13
CA MET A 117 -13.79 -0.50 14.67
C MET A 117 -13.03 0.68 14.08
N VAL A 118 -12.30 0.42 13.01
CA VAL A 118 -11.62 1.44 12.19
C VAL A 118 -12.29 1.55 10.82
N ARG A 119 -12.43 2.78 10.33
CA ARG A 119 -12.83 3.12 8.96
C ARG A 119 -11.87 4.16 8.40
N ILE A 120 -11.55 4.04 7.12
CA ILE A 120 -10.68 4.97 6.42
C ILE A 120 -11.47 5.62 5.28
N ALA A 121 -11.29 6.91 5.09
CA ALA A 121 -11.81 7.63 3.94
C ALA A 121 -10.72 8.50 3.33
N HIS A 122 -10.58 8.51 2.01
CA HIS A 122 -9.53 9.29 1.34
C HIS A 122 -9.94 9.84 -0.02
N ALA A 123 -9.31 10.94 -0.40
CA ALA A 123 -9.29 11.50 -1.73
C ALA A 123 -7.93 12.19 -1.96
N GLY A 124 -7.27 11.92 -3.09
CA GLY A 124 -5.91 12.37 -3.36
C GLY A 124 -4.86 11.33 -2.99
N ARG A 125 -3.67 11.80 -2.61
CA ARG A 125 -2.45 10.98 -2.43
C ARG A 125 -1.94 10.85 -1.00
N CYS A 126 -2.62 11.44 -0.01
CA CYS A 126 -2.29 11.12 1.37
C CYS A 126 -2.61 9.63 1.61
N ARG A 127 -1.70 8.94 2.29
CA ARG A 127 -1.78 7.48 2.45
C ARG A 127 -2.20 7.09 3.85
N ALA A 128 -2.95 5.99 3.95
CA ALA A 128 -3.11 5.25 5.19
C ALA A 128 -2.36 3.92 5.11
N TYR A 129 -1.62 3.59 6.17
CA TYR A 129 -0.93 2.33 6.35
C TYR A 129 -1.46 1.61 7.59
N ARG A 130 -1.39 0.28 7.56
CA ARG A 130 -1.50 -0.57 8.74
C ARG A 130 -0.23 -1.38 8.90
N GLN A 131 0.42 -1.20 10.04
CA GLN A 131 1.45 -2.11 10.53
C GLN A 131 0.82 -3.13 11.46
N ARG A 132 1.00 -4.41 11.13
CA ARG A 132 0.63 -5.53 12.01
C ARG A 132 1.72 -6.58 11.98
N ASN A 133 2.21 -6.95 13.16
CA ASN A 133 3.38 -7.83 13.30
C ASN A 133 4.55 -7.24 12.49
N TYR A 134 5.06 -7.98 11.51
CA TYR A 134 6.18 -7.59 10.64
C TYR A 134 5.74 -7.18 9.23
N VAL A 135 4.44 -6.96 9.01
CA VAL A 135 3.87 -6.61 7.70
C VAL A 135 3.27 -5.21 7.75
N ILE A 136 3.64 -4.39 6.77
CA ILE A 136 3.00 -3.11 6.47
C ILE A 136 2.11 -3.28 5.23
N ASP A 137 0.87 -2.84 5.34
CA ASP A 137 -0.08 -2.77 4.24
C ASP A 137 -0.46 -1.32 3.98
N GLN A 138 -0.34 -0.85 2.74
CA GLN A 138 -0.99 0.38 2.30
C GLN A 138 -2.50 0.10 2.13
N LEU A 139 -3.34 0.89 2.79
CA LEU A 139 -4.79 0.70 2.82
C LEU A 139 -5.56 1.61 1.86
N THR A 140 -4.90 2.62 1.31
CA THR A 140 -5.46 3.58 0.34
C THR A 140 -4.83 3.37 -1.03
N GLU A 141 -5.56 3.70 -2.09
CA GLU A 141 -5.02 3.80 -3.45
C GLU A 141 -4.85 5.27 -3.82
N ASP A 142 -3.66 5.65 -4.31
CA ASP A 142 -3.37 7.05 -4.64
C ASP A 142 -4.20 7.49 -5.85
N HIS A 143 -4.95 8.58 -5.69
CA HIS A 143 -5.72 9.18 -6.79
C HIS A 143 -4.82 10.10 -7.63
N VAL A 144 -3.99 9.49 -8.46
CA VAL A 144 -3.03 10.16 -9.35
C VAL A 144 -3.12 9.56 -10.76
N ALA A 145 -2.66 10.31 -11.77
CA ALA A 145 -2.67 9.80 -13.13
C ALA A 145 -1.66 8.63 -13.26
N PRO A 146 -2.01 7.50 -13.92
CA PRO A 146 -1.15 6.32 -13.97
C PRO A 146 0.21 6.55 -14.64
N ASP A 147 0.29 7.55 -15.51
CA ASP A 147 1.49 7.98 -16.23
C ASP A 147 2.36 8.95 -15.44
N GLN A 148 1.87 9.48 -14.31
CA GLN A 148 2.61 10.39 -13.42
C GLN A 148 2.38 10.05 -11.94
N PRO A 149 2.71 8.82 -11.49
CA PRO A 149 2.44 8.39 -10.12
C PRO A 149 3.24 9.20 -9.09
N ASP A 150 4.50 9.53 -9.42
CA ASP A 150 5.44 10.15 -8.49
C ASP A 150 5.40 11.69 -8.52
N ASP A 151 5.03 12.30 -9.64
CA ASP A 151 5.07 13.77 -9.86
C ASP A 151 3.71 14.39 -10.20
N GLY A 152 2.66 13.58 -10.38
CA GLY A 152 1.40 14.06 -10.96
C GLY A 152 0.65 15.04 -10.07
N PHE A 153 -0.29 15.78 -10.63
CA PHE A 153 -1.31 16.46 -9.83
C PHE A 153 -2.39 15.43 -9.43
N PRO A 154 -3.00 15.50 -8.23
CA PRO A 154 -4.02 14.53 -7.84
C PRO A 154 -5.23 14.57 -8.80
N THR A 155 -5.73 13.41 -9.20
CA THR A 155 -6.94 13.27 -10.06
C THR A 155 -8.23 13.41 -9.26
N ARG A 156 -8.16 13.25 -7.93
CA ARG A 156 -9.22 13.57 -6.98
C ARG A 156 -8.62 14.32 -5.81
N ALA A 157 -9.22 15.43 -5.40
CA ALA A 157 -8.79 16.18 -4.23
C ALA A 157 -9.91 17.11 -3.75
N VAL A 158 -9.88 17.47 -2.47
CA VAL A 158 -10.77 18.47 -1.88
C VAL A 158 -10.46 19.83 -2.52
N GLY A 159 -11.48 20.54 -2.99
CA GLY A 159 -11.37 21.82 -3.69
C GLY A 159 -11.36 21.69 -5.21
N LEU A 160 -10.86 20.58 -5.75
CA LEU A 160 -10.55 20.44 -7.18
C LEU A 160 -11.80 20.48 -8.06
N TYR A 161 -12.84 19.74 -7.67
CA TYR A 161 -14.12 19.67 -8.38
C TYR A 161 -15.29 20.13 -7.51
N PRO A 162 -16.42 20.57 -8.11
CA PRO A 162 -17.61 20.99 -7.35
C PRO A 162 -18.17 19.88 -6.45
N ILE A 163 -18.11 18.63 -6.91
CA ILE A 163 -18.50 17.44 -6.18
C ILE A 163 -17.26 16.59 -6.00
N ILE A 164 -17.01 16.14 -4.77
CA ILE A 164 -15.88 15.27 -4.44
C ILE A 164 -16.33 13.81 -4.40
N GLU A 165 -15.58 12.96 -5.10
CA GLU A 165 -15.67 11.51 -4.96
C GLU A 165 -14.73 11.07 -3.83
N VAL A 166 -15.25 10.21 -2.93
CA VAL A 166 -14.55 9.77 -1.72
C VAL A 166 -14.58 8.25 -1.66
N ASP A 167 -13.40 7.66 -1.54
CA ASP A 167 -13.28 6.24 -1.26
C ASP A 167 -13.38 6.03 0.24
N VAL A 168 -14.25 5.11 0.66
CA VAL A 168 -14.47 4.79 2.08
C VAL A 168 -14.41 3.29 2.27
N SER A 169 -13.51 2.85 3.14
CA SER A 169 -13.36 1.44 3.49
C SER A 169 -14.58 0.92 4.24
N ASP A 170 -14.76 -0.39 4.19
CA ASP A 170 -15.60 -1.07 5.16
C ASP A 170 -15.01 -0.92 6.58
N ALA A 171 -15.84 -1.21 7.58
CA ALA A 171 -15.40 -1.17 8.97
C ALA A 171 -14.62 -2.44 9.31
N HIS A 172 -13.47 -2.28 9.94
CA HIS A 172 -12.59 -3.38 10.33
C HIS A 172 -12.42 -3.44 11.84
N PHE A 173 -12.53 -4.64 12.41
CA PHE A 173 -12.17 -4.87 13.81
C PHE A 173 -10.66 -4.75 13.98
N ILE A 174 -10.26 -3.91 14.92
CA ILE A 174 -8.86 -3.77 15.31
C ILE A 174 -8.36 -5.03 16.02
N GLN A 175 -7.07 -5.31 15.84
CA GLN A 175 -6.36 -6.36 16.56
C GLN A 175 -5.31 -5.76 17.51
N PRO A 176 -5.05 -6.40 18.66
CA PRO A 176 -3.96 -5.98 19.52
C PRO A 176 -2.62 -6.00 18.78
N GLY A 177 -1.81 -4.96 18.98
CA GLY A 177 -0.52 -4.77 18.31
C GLY A 177 -0.61 -4.08 16.94
N GLU A 178 -1.81 -3.77 16.44
CA GLU A 178 -1.95 -2.98 15.22
C GLU A 178 -1.58 -1.51 15.47
N THR A 179 -0.83 -0.95 14.53
CA THR A 179 -0.60 0.50 14.41
C THR A 179 -1.16 0.94 13.06
N TYR A 180 -1.97 2.00 13.06
CA TYR A 180 -2.38 2.67 11.83
C TYR A 180 -1.65 4.01 11.73
N LEU A 181 -1.27 4.39 10.51
CA LEU A 181 -0.50 5.59 10.23
C LEU A 181 -1.08 6.29 9.00
N LEU A 182 -1.41 7.57 9.14
CA LEU A 182 -1.75 8.47 8.04
C LEU A 182 -0.56 9.37 7.76
N CYS A 183 -0.24 9.60 6.50
CA CYS A 183 0.87 10.48 6.13
C CYS A 183 0.66 11.25 4.83
N THR A 184 1.39 12.36 4.72
CA THR A 184 1.57 13.13 3.49
C THR A 184 2.71 12.59 2.64
N ASP A 185 2.82 13.06 1.41
CA ASP A 185 3.76 12.55 0.42
C ASP A 185 5.24 12.71 0.80
N GLY A 186 5.56 13.75 1.58
CA GLY A 186 6.88 13.96 2.13
C GLY A 186 7.41 12.77 2.94
N LEU A 187 6.53 11.94 3.53
CA LEU A 187 6.97 10.75 4.25
C LEU A 187 7.33 9.60 3.30
N TYR A 188 6.36 9.14 2.50
CA TYR A 188 6.50 7.90 1.71
C TYR A 188 7.33 8.08 0.44
N ARG A 189 7.59 9.33 0.00
CA ARG A 189 8.59 9.61 -1.04
C ARG A 189 10.03 9.51 -0.52
N SER A 190 10.22 9.57 0.80
CA SER A 190 11.53 9.66 1.44
C SER A 190 11.96 8.36 2.12
N LEU A 191 10.98 7.63 2.62
CA LEU A 191 11.14 6.36 3.33
C LEU A 191 10.37 5.28 2.60
N SER A 192 10.98 4.12 2.44
CA SER A 192 10.28 2.94 1.95
C SER A 192 9.21 2.49 2.94
N ASP A 193 8.16 1.83 2.45
CA ASP A 193 7.11 1.26 3.30
C ASP A 193 7.70 0.36 4.40
N ILE A 194 8.74 -0.44 4.10
CA ILE A 194 9.40 -1.31 5.07
C ILE A 194 10.04 -0.50 6.22
N GLU A 195 10.66 0.64 5.92
CA GLU A 195 11.21 1.54 6.95
C GLU A 195 10.09 2.15 7.81
N ILE A 196 9.00 2.59 7.16
CA ILE A 196 7.81 3.12 7.84
C ILE A 196 7.24 2.08 8.81
N GLY A 197 7.02 0.85 8.33
CA GLY A 197 6.45 -0.25 9.11
C GLY A 197 7.34 -0.66 10.28
N ARG A 198 8.65 -0.76 10.05
CA ARG A 198 9.62 -1.10 11.10
C ARG A 198 9.60 -0.06 12.23
N GLN A 199 9.51 1.22 11.90
CA GLN A 199 9.46 2.26 12.91
C GLN A 199 8.10 2.29 13.62
N ALA A 200 6.99 2.16 12.88
CA ALA A 200 5.63 2.13 13.45
C ALA A 200 5.36 0.93 14.36
N MET A 201 6.08 -0.17 14.16
CA MET A 201 6.02 -1.36 15.02
C MET A 201 6.64 -1.10 16.41
N ASN A 202 7.74 -0.36 16.46
CA ASN A 202 8.58 -0.25 17.64
C ASN A 202 8.27 1.00 18.47
N GLY A 203 8.39 0.86 19.80
CA GLY A 203 8.29 1.99 20.73
C GLY A 203 6.89 2.61 20.86
N GLU A 204 6.87 3.76 21.51
CA GLU A 204 5.69 4.60 21.69
C GLU A 204 5.41 5.39 20.40
N PRO A 205 4.14 5.56 20.02
CA PRO A 205 3.77 6.15 18.72
C PRO A 205 4.30 7.58 18.52
N GLU A 206 4.43 8.36 19.59
CA GLU A 206 5.03 9.70 19.54
C GLU A 206 6.51 9.65 19.12
N ALA A 207 7.34 8.89 19.84
CA ALA A 207 8.76 8.73 19.50
C ALA A 207 8.99 8.07 18.13
N ALA A 208 8.11 7.14 17.74
CA ALA A 208 8.12 6.53 16.43
C ALA A 208 7.84 7.57 15.33
N GLY A 209 6.81 8.40 15.51
CA GLY A 209 6.45 9.48 14.60
C GLY A 209 7.54 10.54 14.45
N GLU A 210 8.13 10.99 15.55
CA GLU A 210 9.24 11.94 15.52
C GLU A 210 10.45 11.39 14.77
N THR A 211 10.77 10.11 14.98
CA THR A 211 11.87 9.46 14.28
C THR A 211 11.60 9.37 12.78
N LEU A 212 10.38 9.00 12.37
CA LEU A 212 9.97 8.96 10.97
C LEU A 212 10.07 10.33 10.30
N VAL A 213 9.52 11.36 10.93
CA VAL A 213 9.58 12.74 10.42
C VAL A 213 11.03 13.19 10.28
N ARG A 214 11.86 13.00 11.31
CA ARG A 214 13.28 13.37 11.26
C ARG A 214 14.04 12.66 10.15
N GLN A 215 13.82 11.36 9.97
CA GLN A 215 14.47 10.58 8.91
C GLN A 215 14.01 11.03 7.52
N ALA A 216 12.72 11.29 7.35
CA ALA A 216 12.17 11.78 6.09
C ALA A 216 12.75 13.16 5.74
N ILE A 217 12.70 14.12 6.66
CA ILE A 217 13.26 15.48 6.47
C ILE A 217 14.75 15.45 6.10
N ALA A 218 15.53 14.57 6.72
CA ALA A 218 16.95 14.43 6.39
C ALA A 218 17.18 13.96 4.94
N ARG A 219 16.19 13.33 4.29
CA ARG A 219 16.26 12.83 2.91
C ARG A 219 15.50 13.72 1.90
N SER A 220 14.40 14.32 2.32
CA SER A 220 13.45 15.06 1.46
C SER A 220 13.80 16.51 1.21
N GLY A 221 14.73 17.09 1.99
CA GLY A 221 15.15 18.48 1.84
C GLY A 221 14.01 19.48 2.11
N PRO A 222 13.49 20.21 1.11
CA PRO A 222 12.52 21.29 1.33
C PRO A 222 11.08 20.84 1.62
N ALA A 223 10.70 19.58 1.33
CA ALA A 223 9.32 19.13 1.48
C ALA A 223 8.91 19.02 2.97
N SER A 224 7.72 19.51 3.30
CA SER A 224 7.12 19.26 4.61
C SER A 224 6.73 17.80 4.76
N VAL A 225 6.70 17.32 6.00
CA VAL A 225 6.29 15.97 6.34
C VAL A 225 5.33 16.04 7.52
N SER A 226 4.14 15.46 7.37
CA SER A 226 3.15 15.34 8.43
C SER A 226 2.63 13.90 8.49
N LEU A 227 2.49 13.38 9.72
CA LEU A 227 1.85 12.10 9.96
C LEU A 227 1.02 12.13 11.25
N ALA A 228 -0.03 11.31 11.27
CA ALA A 228 -0.78 10.96 12.46
C ALA A 228 -0.82 9.44 12.59
N MET A 229 -0.68 8.91 13.80
CA MET A 229 -0.73 7.47 14.01
C MET A 229 -1.50 7.10 15.26
N ILE A 230 -2.02 5.88 15.29
CA ILE A 230 -2.75 5.32 16.42
C ILE A 230 -2.32 3.87 16.63
N LYS A 231 -1.86 3.56 17.84
CA LYS A 231 -1.39 2.24 18.24
C LYS A 231 -2.33 1.63 19.26
N PHE A 232 -2.67 0.36 19.05
CA PHE A 232 -3.53 -0.43 19.93
C PHE A 232 -2.70 -1.49 20.65
N THR A 233 -2.44 -1.32 21.95
CA THR A 233 -1.65 -2.28 22.74
C THR A 233 -2.47 -2.93 23.85
N GLN A 234 -2.11 -4.15 24.24
CA GLN A 234 -2.63 -4.71 25.48
C GLN A 234 -1.94 -4.02 26.68
N PRO A 235 -2.67 -3.71 27.77
CA PRO A 235 -2.05 -3.27 29.00
C PRO A 235 -1.11 -4.34 29.53
N GLN A 236 0.11 -3.95 29.93
CA GLN A 236 1.01 -4.86 30.64
C GLN A 236 0.37 -5.30 31.95
N GLY A 237 0.09 -6.60 32.11
CA GLY A 237 -0.39 -7.20 33.36
C GLY A 237 -1.61 -8.11 33.25
N GLN A 238 -2.37 -8.08 32.14
CA GLN A 238 -3.38 -9.12 31.88
C GLN A 238 -2.69 -10.35 31.27
N LYS A 239 -2.28 -11.29 32.14
CA LYS A 239 -2.17 -12.68 31.71
C LYS A 239 -3.56 -13.08 31.23
N LEU A 240 -3.70 -13.39 29.95
CA LEU A 240 -4.84 -14.17 29.47
C LEU A 240 -4.99 -15.37 30.41
N SER A 241 -6.12 -15.47 31.11
CA SER A 241 -6.55 -16.76 31.64
C SER A 241 -6.46 -17.72 30.46
N ALA A 242 -5.70 -18.79 30.62
CA ALA A 242 -5.48 -19.79 29.61
C ALA A 242 -6.82 -20.41 29.22
N ALA A 243 -7.51 -19.80 28.27
CA ALA A 243 -8.59 -20.43 27.53
C ALA A 243 -7.92 -21.44 26.60
N VAL A 244 -7.68 -22.62 27.17
CA VAL A 244 -7.40 -23.90 26.50
C VAL A 244 -6.51 -23.76 25.27
N THR A 245 -5.20 -23.70 25.50
CA THR A 245 -4.24 -24.19 24.50
C THR A 245 -4.40 -25.71 24.47
N PRO A 246 -4.84 -26.37 23.37
CA PRO A 246 -4.50 -27.77 23.21
C PRO A 246 -2.99 -27.82 23.10
N THR A 247 -2.35 -28.40 24.11
CA THR A 247 -0.93 -28.73 24.14
C THR A 247 -0.53 -29.34 22.80
N PRO A 248 0.33 -28.72 21.98
CA PRO A 248 1.00 -29.46 20.93
C PRO A 248 2.02 -30.35 21.64
N THR A 249 1.64 -31.60 21.88
CA THR A 249 2.62 -32.67 22.09
C THR A 249 3.51 -32.64 20.86
N ILE A 250 4.74 -32.13 21.00
CA ILE A 250 5.76 -32.27 19.95
C ILE A 250 6.21 -33.73 20.01
N GLU A 251 5.43 -34.60 19.36
CA GLU A 251 6.00 -35.76 18.70
C GLU A 251 6.76 -35.23 17.48
N HIS A 252 8.02 -35.64 17.36
CA HIS A 252 8.83 -35.43 16.17
C HIS A 252 8.25 -36.21 14.98
N ALA A 253 7.14 -35.73 14.42
CA ALA A 253 6.54 -36.26 13.21
C ALA A 253 7.06 -35.46 12.01
N HIS A 254 7.80 -36.13 11.12
CA HIS A 254 8.14 -35.65 9.79
C HIS A 254 6.89 -35.61 8.88
N GLY A 255 5.91 -34.78 9.25
CA GLY A 255 4.59 -34.72 8.62
C GLY A 255 4.37 -33.43 7.84
N ARG A 256 4.06 -33.58 6.56
CA ARG A 256 3.70 -32.50 5.62
C ARG A 256 2.63 -31.57 6.22
N ILE A 257 2.87 -30.26 6.18
CA ILE A 257 1.86 -29.25 6.53
C ILE A 257 0.67 -29.43 5.58
N PRO A 258 -0.55 -29.72 6.09
CA PRO A 258 -1.71 -29.83 5.22
C PRO A 258 -2.09 -28.43 4.73
N TRP A 259 -2.18 -28.29 3.41
CA TRP A 259 -2.61 -27.06 2.75
C TRP A 259 -4.09 -26.84 3.05
N THR A 260 -4.42 -25.83 3.87
CA THR A 260 -5.82 -25.42 4.08
C THR A 260 -6.12 -24.25 3.15
N PRO A 261 -7.07 -24.38 2.20
CA PRO A 261 -7.43 -23.28 1.32
C PRO A 261 -8.10 -22.15 2.10
N ILE A 262 -7.73 -20.91 1.76
CA ILE A 262 -8.31 -19.69 2.35
C ILE A 262 -9.79 -19.59 1.93
N PRO A 263 -10.73 -19.34 2.85
CA PRO A 263 -12.15 -19.20 2.50
C PRO A 263 -12.39 -18.03 1.55
N TRP A 264 -13.17 -18.25 0.48
CA TRP A 264 -13.48 -17.23 -0.53
C TRP A 264 -14.06 -15.93 0.04
N ARG A 265 -14.74 -16.01 1.20
CA ARG A 265 -15.34 -14.86 1.86
C ARG A 265 -14.31 -13.89 2.45
N ASP A 266 -13.12 -14.39 2.79
CA ASP A 266 -12.07 -13.63 3.49
C ASP A 266 -11.02 -13.02 2.54
N LEU A 267 -11.13 -13.29 1.23
CA LEU A 267 -10.34 -12.62 0.21
C LEU A 267 -10.87 -11.19 -0.02
N GLY A 268 -9.95 -10.22 0.00
CA GLY A 268 -10.24 -8.83 -0.39
C GLY A 268 -10.81 -8.77 -1.81
N PHE A 269 -11.66 -7.77 -2.06
CA PHE A 269 -12.36 -7.59 -3.35
C PHE A 269 -11.40 -7.65 -4.55
N TRP A 270 -10.26 -6.95 -4.48
CA TRP A 270 -9.24 -6.96 -5.53
C TRP A 270 -8.58 -8.33 -5.75
N TRP A 271 -8.47 -9.17 -4.73
CA TRP A 271 -7.97 -10.53 -4.89
C TRP A 271 -8.99 -11.41 -5.64
N LYS A 272 -10.29 -11.19 -5.41
CA LYS A 272 -11.37 -11.84 -6.17
C LYS A 272 -11.34 -11.42 -7.64
N VAL A 273 -11.12 -10.13 -7.91
CA VAL A 273 -10.97 -9.60 -9.28
C VAL A 273 -9.73 -10.19 -9.98
N ARG A 274 -8.58 -10.24 -9.30
CA ARG A 274 -7.35 -10.84 -9.86
C ARG A 274 -7.50 -12.33 -10.15
N LEU A 275 -8.16 -13.10 -9.27
CA LEU A 275 -8.44 -14.52 -9.51
C LEU A 275 -9.41 -14.73 -10.67
N ALA A 276 -10.43 -13.88 -10.81
CA ALA A 276 -11.33 -13.90 -11.95
C ALA A 276 -10.60 -13.59 -13.26
N ALA A 277 -9.72 -12.56 -13.27
CA ALA A 277 -8.91 -12.21 -14.43
C ALA A 277 -7.94 -13.34 -14.83
N LEU A 278 -7.28 -13.98 -13.85
CA LEU A 278 -6.44 -15.17 -14.08
C LEU A 278 -7.24 -16.34 -14.66
N GLY A 279 -8.46 -16.56 -14.19
CA GLY A 279 -9.36 -17.57 -14.73
C GLY A 279 -9.73 -17.31 -16.19
N VAL A 280 -10.02 -16.06 -16.55
CA VAL A 280 -10.31 -15.66 -17.94
C VAL A 280 -9.10 -15.85 -18.84
N LEU A 281 -7.91 -15.45 -18.39
CA LEU A 281 -6.66 -15.64 -19.13
C LEU A 281 -6.32 -17.11 -19.34
N ALA A 282 -6.50 -17.95 -18.31
CA ALA A 282 -6.30 -19.39 -18.42
C ALA A 282 -7.27 -20.04 -19.42
N ALA A 283 -8.56 -19.65 -19.39
CA ALA A 283 -9.53 -20.12 -20.37
C ALA A 283 -9.16 -19.70 -21.80
N TRP A 284 -8.70 -18.46 -21.98
CA TRP A 284 -8.21 -17.96 -23.28
C TRP A 284 -7.00 -18.75 -23.80
N PHE A 285 -6.04 -19.05 -22.91
CA PHE A 285 -4.86 -19.85 -23.26
C PHE A 285 -5.23 -21.28 -23.68
N ILE A 286 -6.20 -21.91 -23.01
CA ILE A 286 -6.70 -23.24 -23.38
C ILE A 286 -7.34 -23.21 -24.78
N VAL A 287 -8.13 -22.18 -25.11
CA VAL A 287 -8.72 -22.02 -26.45
C VAL A 287 -7.62 -21.88 -27.51
N LEU A 288 -6.58 -21.08 -27.26
CA LEU A 288 -5.44 -20.95 -28.17
C LEU A 288 -4.69 -22.27 -28.36
N LEU A 289 -4.49 -23.06 -27.30
CA LEU A 289 -3.88 -24.39 -27.40
C LEU A 289 -4.71 -25.36 -28.24
N ILE A 290 -6.04 -25.36 -28.07
CA ILE A 290 -6.95 -26.19 -28.86
C ILE A 290 -6.91 -25.78 -30.33
N LEU A 291 -6.91 -24.48 -30.63
CA LEU A 291 -6.79 -23.99 -32.00
C LEU A 291 -5.42 -24.34 -32.60
N TRP A 292 -4.34 -24.23 -31.81
CA TRP A 292 -2.99 -24.58 -32.24
C TRP A 292 -2.84 -26.08 -32.55
N TRP A 293 -3.42 -26.95 -31.72
CA TRP A 293 -3.47 -28.41 -31.96
C TRP A 293 -4.46 -28.81 -33.06
N GLY A 294 -5.56 -28.08 -33.21
CA GLY A 294 -6.56 -28.34 -34.25
C GLY A 294 -6.10 -27.97 -35.67
N PHE A 295 -5.11 -27.07 -35.80
CA PHE A 295 -4.59 -26.60 -37.08
C PHE A 295 -3.21 -27.12 -37.46
N GLY A 296 -2.40 -27.58 -36.49
CA GLY A 296 -1.09 -28.16 -36.76
C GLY A 296 -1.17 -29.67 -36.88
N TRP A 297 -0.66 -30.23 -37.99
CA TRP A 297 -0.38 -31.66 -38.24
C TRP A 297 -1.45 -32.48 -38.96
N GLY A 298 -2.27 -31.86 -39.80
CA GLY A 298 -3.13 -32.55 -40.78
C GLY A 298 -2.78 -32.22 -42.22
N GLY A 299 -1.50 -32.29 -42.64
CA GLY A 299 -1.18 -31.90 -44.03
C GLY A 299 0.26 -31.92 -44.51
N LEU A 300 1.15 -32.76 -43.96
CA LEU A 300 2.45 -33.00 -44.61
C LEU A 300 2.78 -34.51 -44.61
N ALA A 301 2.01 -35.26 -45.40
CA ALA A 301 2.39 -36.61 -45.78
C ALA A 301 3.55 -36.52 -46.78
N LEU A 302 4.77 -36.83 -46.32
CA LEU A 302 5.96 -37.00 -47.14
C LEU A 302 5.75 -38.17 -48.11
N ALA A 303 5.58 -37.86 -49.39
CA ALA A 303 5.73 -38.84 -50.46
C ALA A 303 7.23 -39.02 -50.74
N ALA A 304 7.79 -40.16 -50.33
CA ALA A 304 9.12 -40.59 -50.76
C ALA A 304 9.02 -41.28 -52.13
N PRO A 305 9.87 -40.95 -53.13
CA PRO A 305 10.04 -41.79 -54.30
C PRO A 305 11.23 -42.74 -54.12
N ALA A 306 11.03 -44.00 -54.52
CA ALA A 306 12.00 -45.08 -54.49
C ALA A 306 12.80 -45.19 -55.80
N GLY A 307 14.14 -45.15 -55.70
CA GLY A 307 15.18 -45.77 -56.57
C GLY A 307 15.49 -45.18 -57.96
N PRO A 308 16.56 -45.62 -58.69
CA PRO A 308 17.73 -46.45 -58.30
C PRO A 308 19.13 -45.95 -58.81
N LEU A 309 20.20 -46.53 -58.24
CA LEU A 309 21.58 -46.79 -58.77
C LEU A 309 22.23 -45.87 -59.85
N ALA A 310 23.42 -45.31 -59.56
CA ALA A 310 24.69 -45.60 -60.27
C ALA A 310 25.86 -44.62 -59.95
N THR A 311 26.98 -45.22 -59.50
CA THR A 311 28.40 -44.97 -59.85
C THR A 311 29.16 -43.66 -59.54
N ALA A 312 30.38 -43.89 -59.02
CA ALA A 312 31.63 -43.10 -59.05
C ALA A 312 31.95 -42.41 -57.71
N GLY A 313 33.12 -42.53 -57.08
CA GLY A 313 34.39 -43.20 -57.36
C GLY A 313 35.25 -43.01 -56.09
N ALA A 314 35.79 -44.10 -55.53
CA ALA A 314 37.23 -44.39 -55.55
C ALA A 314 38.08 -43.60 -54.54
N ALA A 315 38.74 -44.39 -53.67
CA ALA A 315 40.03 -44.11 -53.02
C ALA A 315 39.97 -43.12 -51.82
N ILE A 316 40.59 -43.32 -50.66
CA ILE A 316 41.81 -44.06 -50.31
C ILE A 316 41.66 -44.62 -48.90
N ALA A 317 42.07 -45.87 -48.74
CA ALA A 317 42.16 -46.61 -47.49
C ALA A 317 43.48 -46.36 -46.75
N GLY A 318 43.43 -46.48 -45.42
CA GLY A 318 44.57 -46.81 -44.57
C GLY A 318 45.43 -45.61 -44.17
N ARG A 319 46.02 -45.56 -42.97
CA ARG A 319 46.24 -46.63 -42.01
C ARG A 319 46.70 -45.97 -40.71
N LEU A 320 46.09 -46.44 -39.63
CA LEU A 320 46.58 -46.58 -38.26
C LEU A 320 48.06 -46.24 -37.99
N GLU A 321 48.21 -45.58 -36.83
CA GLU A 321 49.08 -45.99 -35.71
C GLU A 321 50.52 -45.44 -35.56
N ARG A 322 50.78 -45.05 -34.30
CA ARG A 322 52.06 -44.84 -33.60
C ARG A 322 52.76 -43.52 -33.91
N GLY A 323 53.25 -42.75 -32.95
CA GLY A 323 53.40 -42.89 -31.50
C GLY A 323 54.05 -41.60 -30.99
N ALA A 324 53.75 -41.22 -29.75
CA ALA A 324 54.53 -40.26 -28.97
C ALA A 324 55.59 -41.04 -28.15
N PRO A 325 56.51 -40.43 -27.38
CA PRO A 325 57.23 -39.12 -27.40
C PRO A 325 58.78 -39.42 -27.31
N PRO A 326 59.72 -38.68 -26.66
CA PRO A 326 59.85 -37.31 -26.09
C PRO A 326 61.25 -36.67 -26.50
N PRO A 327 62.00 -35.87 -25.69
CA PRO A 327 61.75 -34.72 -24.80
C PRO A 327 62.53 -33.41 -25.19
N ASP A 328 62.23 -32.32 -24.47
CA ASP A 328 63.05 -31.17 -23.99
C ASP A 328 64.34 -30.72 -24.73
N ASP A 329 64.43 -29.43 -25.11
CA ASP A 329 65.21 -28.39 -24.39
C ASP A 329 65.45 -27.09 -25.22
N GLU A 330 65.32 -25.98 -24.49
CA GLU A 330 66.08 -24.71 -24.52
C GLU A 330 66.40 -23.86 -25.78
N ALA A 331 66.17 -22.54 -25.55
CA ALA A 331 67.06 -21.40 -25.82
C ALA A 331 66.75 -20.41 -26.98
N ALA A 332 66.54 -19.16 -26.53
CA ALA A 332 67.09 -17.90 -27.05
C ALA A 332 66.61 -17.36 -28.41
N SER A 333 65.76 -16.33 -28.36
CA SER A 333 66.13 -14.93 -28.66
C SER A 333 64.99 -13.97 -28.31
#